data_AF-A0AAP2RG52-F1
#
_entry.id   AF-A0AAP2RG52-F1
#
_cell.length_a   1.000
_cell.length_b   1.000
_cell.length_c   1.000
_cell.angle_alpha   90.00
_cell.angle_beta   90.00
_cell.angle_gamma   90.00
#
_symmetry.space_group_name_H-M   'P 1'
#
loop_
_entity.id
_entity.type
_entity.pdbx_description
1 polymer ?
#
loop_
_entity_poly.entity_id
_entity_poly.type
_entity_poly.pdbx_seq_one_letter_code
_entity_poly.pdbx_strand_id
1 'polypeptide(L)'
;MQKLGRKDKFTHLLVWKINRISRNLIDFIEMYQELQKRHVIFVSRTEQFDTSSAIENAMLRIILTFAQLESEMTSERIHAELNFESKHRQLEQRAPAIWIPL
;
A
#
# COMPACT_ATOMS: atom_id res chain seq x y z
N MET A 1 24.06 -17.11 28.19
CA MET A 1 23.88 -16.94 26.72
C MET A 1 23.03 -15.68 26.56
N GLN A 2 23.46 -14.51 26.08
CA GLN A 2 24.55 -14.11 25.20
C GLN A 2 24.84 -12.62 25.50
N LYS A 3 26.11 -12.24 25.66
CA LYS A 3 26.55 -10.83 25.65
C LYS A 3 26.60 -10.36 24.20
N LEU A 4 26.07 -9.17 23.88
CA LEU A 4 26.47 -8.34 22.74
C LEU A 4 26.00 -6.90 23.06
N GLY A 5 26.87 -5.92 23.31
CA GLY A 5 27.52 -5.16 22.25
C GLY A 5 26.70 -3.87 21.97
N ARG A 6 27.16 -2.73 22.46
CA ARG A 6 26.60 -1.37 22.24
C ARG A 6 26.02 -1.16 20.82
N LYS A 7 24.76 -0.69 20.69
CA LYS A 7 24.41 0.60 20.03
C LYS A 7 22.92 0.98 19.88
N ASP A 8 21.92 0.22 20.34
CA ASP A 8 20.54 0.74 20.36
C ASP A 8 20.24 1.41 21.70
N LYS A 9 20.01 2.74 21.68
CA LYS A 9 19.77 3.55 22.89
C LYS A 9 18.45 3.20 23.60
N PHE A 10 17.56 2.46 22.94
CA PHE A 10 16.21 2.20 23.39
C PHE A 10 15.81 0.77 23.06
N THR A 11 15.05 0.15 23.96
CA THR A 11 14.55 -1.23 23.81
C THR A 11 13.05 -1.26 23.51
N HIS A 12 12.33 -0.15 23.75
CA HIS A 12 10.88 -0.06 23.57
C HIS A 12 10.51 1.27 22.92
N LEU A 13 9.50 1.23 22.04
CA LEU A 13 8.82 2.40 21.49
C LEU A 13 7.36 2.39 21.95
N LEU A 14 7.01 3.31 22.85
CA LEU A 14 5.65 3.45 23.35
C LEU A 14 4.93 4.56 22.59
N VAL A 15 3.70 4.26 22.14
CA VAL A 15 2.89 5.19 21.36
C VAL A 15 1.48 5.21 21.91
N TRP A 16 0.87 6.39 21.94
CA TRP A 16 -0.53 6.51 22.34
C TRP A 16 -1.47 5.90 21.30
N LYS A 17 -1.35 6.35 20.04
CA LYS A 17 -2.14 5.97 18.85
C LYS A 17 -1.22 5.82 17.63
N ILE A 18 -1.40 4.79 16.80
CA ILE A 18 -0.57 4.58 15.58
C ILE A 18 -0.54 5.81 14.67
N ASN A 19 -1.68 6.48 14.50
CA ASN A 19 -1.83 7.68 13.66
C ASN A 19 -0.96 8.88 14.08
N ARG A 20 -0.25 8.79 15.23
CA ARG A 20 0.68 9.81 15.73
C ARG A 20 2.11 9.61 15.27
N ILE A 21 2.46 8.40 14.85
CA ILE A 21 3.77 8.09 14.28
C ILE A 21 3.76 8.23 12.77
N SER A 22 2.70 7.74 12.12
CA SER A 22 2.55 7.85 10.67
C SER A 22 1.09 7.98 10.30
N ARG A 23 0.82 8.79 9.27
CA ARG A 23 -0.49 8.86 8.61
C ARG A 23 -0.59 7.90 7.42
N ASN A 24 0.52 7.30 7.01
CA ASN A 24 0.62 6.32 5.95
C ASN A 24 0.94 4.95 6.56
N LEU A 25 0.10 3.97 6.25
CA LEU A 25 0.19 2.62 6.78
C LEU A 25 1.45 1.88 6.27
N ILE A 26 1.85 2.11 5.03
CA ILE A 26 3.06 1.52 4.44
C ILE A 26 4.30 2.03 5.18
N ASP A 27 4.40 3.35 5.39
CA ASP A 27 5.51 3.95 6.13
C ASP A 27 5.57 3.44 7.58
N PHE A 28 4.42 3.19 8.21
CA PHE A 28 4.36 2.58 9.54
C PHE A 28 4.92 1.15 9.53
N ILE A 29 4.54 0.35 8.54
CA ILE A 29 4.99 -1.03 8.38
C ILE A 29 6.52 -1.08 8.22
N GLU A 30 7.09 -0.23 7.35
CA GLU A 30 8.53 -0.19 7.12
C GLU A 30 9.29 0.19 8.39
N MET A 31 8.81 1.21 9.11
CA MET A 31 9.35 1.60 10.41
C MET A 31 9.25 0.45 11.43
N TYR A 32 8.11 -0.23 11.51
CA TYR A 32 7.91 -1.36 12.42
C TYR A 32 8.87 -2.51 12.13
N GLN A 33 9.08 -2.85 10.85
CA GLN A 33 10.07 -3.85 10.44
C GLN A 33 11.50 -3.46 10.83
N GLU A 34 11.87 -2.19 10.71
CA GLU A 34 13.15 -1.69 11.21
C GLU A 34 13.30 -1.82 12.73
N LEU A 35 12.23 -1.54 13.49
CA LEU A 35 12.23 -1.76 14.93
C LEU A 35 12.42 -3.24 15.29
N GLN A 36 11.76 -4.15 14.57
CA GLN A 36 11.92 -5.59 14.76
C GLN A 36 13.36 -6.06 14.49
N LYS A 37 13.99 -5.61 13.40
CA LYS A 37 15.41 -5.92 13.10
C LYS A 37 16.36 -5.46 14.21
N ARG A 38 16.02 -4.34 14.86
CA ARG A 38 16.77 -3.75 15.98
C ARG A 38 16.37 -4.33 17.34
N HIS A 39 15.49 -5.33 17.36
CA HIS A 39 14.97 -5.93 18.60
C HIS A 39 14.33 -4.90 19.54
N VAL A 40 13.72 -3.85 18.97
CA VAL A 40 12.98 -2.82 19.70
C VAL A 40 11.50 -3.20 19.72
N ILE A 41 10.92 -3.26 20.92
CA ILE A 41 9.53 -3.66 21.13
C ILE A 41 8.62 -2.45 20.92
N PHE A 42 7.66 -2.56 20.00
CA PHE A 42 6.63 -1.55 19.78
C PHE A 42 5.42 -1.81 20.68
N VAL A 43 4.92 -0.78 21.37
CA VAL A 43 3.72 -0.87 22.22
C VAL A 43 2.80 0.32 21.94
N SER A 44 1.53 0.02 21.69
CA SER A 44 0.47 1.02 21.50
C SER A 44 -0.55 0.96 22.65
N ARG A 45 -1.05 2.11 23.13
CA ARG A 45 -2.02 2.16 24.25
C ARG A 45 -3.47 2.01 23.81
N THR A 46 -3.86 2.55 22.65
CA THR A 46 -5.27 2.57 22.22
C THR A 46 -5.62 1.49 21.22
N GLU A 47 -4.64 0.98 20.47
CA GLU A 47 -4.83 -0.19 19.64
C GLU A 47 -4.22 -1.39 20.38
N GLN A 48 -5.06 -2.21 21.01
CA GLN A 48 -4.66 -3.53 21.54
C GLN A 48 -4.34 -4.44 20.37
N PHE A 49 -3.13 -4.29 19.82
CA PHE A 49 -2.55 -5.32 18.96
C PHE A 49 -2.02 -6.42 19.88
N ASP A 50 -2.88 -7.34 20.29
CA ASP A 50 -2.43 -8.57 20.96
C ASP A 50 -1.62 -9.40 19.94
N THR A 51 -0.30 -9.26 20.05
CA THR A 51 0.70 -9.54 19.01
C THR A 51 1.22 -10.97 19.12
N SER A 52 0.39 -11.95 18.79
CA SER A 52 0.88 -13.29 18.47
C SER A 52 1.02 -13.41 16.96
N SER A 53 2.09 -12.83 16.40
CA SER A 53 2.71 -12.98 15.04
C SER A 53 1.86 -13.23 13.77
N ALA A 54 0.82 -14.07 13.81
CA ALA A 54 -0.01 -14.48 12.69
C ALA A 54 -1.06 -13.44 12.28
N ILE A 55 -1.71 -12.78 13.24
CA ILE A 55 -2.78 -11.80 12.94
C ILE A 55 -2.22 -10.53 12.29
N GLU A 56 -1.07 -10.05 12.77
CA GLU A 56 -0.38 -8.89 12.18
C GLU A 56 0.08 -9.17 10.74
N ASN A 57 0.69 -10.32 10.48
CA ASN A 57 1.09 -10.73 9.13
C ASN A 57 -0.11 -10.88 8.18
N ALA A 58 -1.25 -11.36 8.70
CA ALA A 58 -2.48 -11.48 7.91
C ALA A 58 -3.04 -10.10 7.52
N MET A 59 -3.13 -9.15 8.46
CA MET A 59 -3.57 -7.79 8.13
C MET A 59 -2.66 -7.14 7.08
N LEU A 60 -1.34 -7.29 7.25
CA LEU A 60 -0.34 -6.82 6.29
C LEU A 60 -0.57 -7.35 4.88
N ARG A 61 -0.77 -8.67 4.75
CA ARG A 61 -1.08 -9.30 3.48
C ARG A 61 -2.38 -8.78 2.88
N ILE A 62 -3.41 -8.59 3.70
CA ILE A 62 -4.70 -8.06 3.25
C ILE A 62 -4.53 -6.63 2.69
N ILE A 63 -3.81 -5.76 3.39
CA ILE A 63 -3.53 -4.39 2.94
C ILE A 63 -2.75 -4.39 1.62
N LEU A 64 -1.70 -5.21 1.53
CA LEU A 64 -0.89 -5.32 0.31
C LEU A 64 -1.72 -5.86 -0.86
N THR A 65 -2.58 -6.84 -0.63
CA THR A 65 -3.50 -7.35 -1.65
C THR A 65 -4.47 -6.26 -2.11
N PHE A 66 -5.02 -5.45 -1.21
CA PHE A 66 -5.90 -4.34 -1.62
C PHE A 66 -5.16 -3.27 -2.41
N ALA A 67 -3.93 -2.91 -2.01
CA ALA A 67 -3.12 -1.96 -2.78
C ALA A 67 -2.81 -2.48 -4.20
N GLN A 68 -2.51 -3.77 -4.33
CA GLN A 68 -2.30 -4.44 -5.60
C GLN A 68 -3.58 -4.39 -6.47
N LEU A 69 -4.73 -4.74 -5.89
CA LEU A 69 -6.03 -4.72 -6.57
C LEU A 69 -6.40 -3.31 -7.07
N GLU A 70 -6.17 -2.27 -6.27
CA GLU A 70 -6.43 -0.89 -6.71
C GLU A 70 -5.54 -0.48 -7.89
N SER A 71 -4.27 -0.89 -7.89
CA SER A 71 -3.37 -0.65 -9.01
C SER A 71 -3.80 -1.41 -10.27
N GLU A 72 -4.23 -2.66 -10.12
CA GLU A 72 -4.73 -3.49 -11.23
C GLU A 72 -6.01 -2.89 -11.82
N MET A 73 -6.99 -2.51 -10.99
CA MET A 73 -8.22 -1.85 -11.45
C MET A 73 -7.94 -0.52 -12.17
N THR A 74 -6.96 0.25 -11.70
CA THR A 74 -6.55 1.50 -12.35
C THR A 74 -5.95 1.22 -13.72
N SER A 75 -5.06 0.24 -13.80
CA SER A 75 -4.46 -0.22 -15.06
C SER A 75 -5.52 -0.71 -16.05
N GLU A 76 -6.45 -1.54 -15.59
CA GLU A 76 -7.57 -2.04 -16.40
C GLU A 76 -8.41 -0.91 -16.97
N ARG A 77 -8.73 0.12 -16.17
CA ARG A 77 -9.46 1.30 -16.66
C ARG A 77 -8.71 2.03 -17.76
N ILE A 78 -7.41 2.25 -17.59
CA ILE A 78 -6.58 2.93 -18.60
C ILE A 78 -6.57 2.10 -19.90
N HIS A 79 -6.39 0.79 -19.80
CA HIS A 79 -6.42 -0.09 -20.97
C HIS A 79 -7.78 -0.12 -21.66
N ALA A 80 -8.87 -0.12 -20.89
CA ALA A 80 -10.23 -0.05 -21.44
C ALA A 80 -10.45 1.25 -22.22
N GLU A 81 -10.01 2.38 -21.68
CA GLU A 81 -10.10 3.69 -22.33
C GLU A 81 -9.29 3.74 -23.64
N LEU A 82 -8.03 3.28 -23.61
CA LEU A 82 -7.17 3.23 -24.79
C LEU A 82 -7.77 2.37 -25.90
N ASN A 83 -8.39 1.24 -25.54
CA ASN A 83 -9.06 0.37 -26.50
C ASN A 83 -10.32 1.02 -27.09
N PHE A 84 -11.08 1.73 -26.27
CA PHE A 84 -12.26 2.46 -26.72
C PHE A 84 -11.88 3.56 -27.73
N GLU A 85 -10.91 4.41 -27.37
CA GLU A 85 -10.34 5.45 -28.22
C GLU A 85 -9.82 4.91 -29.56
N SER A 86 -9.06 3.81 -29.51
CA SER A 86 -8.53 3.16 -30.71
C SER A 86 -9.63 2.70 -31.66
N LYS A 87 -10.74 2.20 -31.11
CA LYS A 87 -11.90 1.73 -31.88
C LYS A 87 -12.69 2.91 -32.43
N HIS A 88 -12.88 3.98 -31.65
CA HIS A 88 -13.54 5.21 -32.11
C HIS A 88 -12.78 5.87 -33.25
N ARG A 89 -11.45 6.00 -33.11
CA ARG A 89 -10.57 6.54 -34.16
C ARG A 89 -10.63 5.73 -35.46
N GLN A 90 -10.74 4.40 -35.36
CA GLN A 90 -10.92 3.54 -36.55
C GLN A 90 -12.28 3.74 -37.23
N LEU A 91 -13.33 4.09 -36.49
CA LEU A 91 -14.64 4.39 -37.06
C LEU A 91 -14.66 5.75 -37.76
N GLU A 92 -14.04 6.77 -37.17
CA GLU A 92 -13.88 8.09 -37.80
C GLU A 92 -13.07 8.03 -39.10
N GLN A 93 -11.97 7.26 -39.12
CA GLN A 93 -11.15 7.09 -40.34
C GLN A 93 -11.86 6.32 -41.46
N ARG A 94 -12.95 5.59 -41.14
CA ARG A 94 -13.77 4.85 -42.11
C ARG A 94 -15.01 5.63 -42.57
N ALA A 95 -15.29 6.79 -41.97
CA ALA A 95 -16.41 7.63 -42.39
C ALA A 95 -16.09 8.30 -43.74
N PRO A 96 -16.87 8.04 -44.81
CA PRO A 96 -16.61 8.64 -46.12
C PRO A 96 -16.85 10.15 -46.08
N ALA A 97 -16.06 10.89 -46.86
CA ALA A 97 -16.04 12.36 -46.96
C ALA A 97 -17.32 13.01 -47.55
N ILE A 98 -18.46 12.34 -47.50
CA ILE A 98 -19.72 12.76 -48.13
C ILE A 98 -20.76 13.01 -47.02
N TRP A 99 -20.52 14.03 -46.18
CA TRP A 99 -21.53 14.56 -45.28
C TRP A 99 -21.35 16.08 -45.17
N ILE A 100 -21.64 16.79 -46.27
CA ILE A 100 -21.87 18.23 -46.24
C ILE A 100 -23.37 18.41 -46.48
N PRO A 101 -24.17 18.84 -45.49
CA PRO A 101 -25.54 19.24 -45.74
C PRO A 101 -25.52 20.56 -46.51
N LEU A 102 -26.23 20.60 -47.64
CA LEU A 102 -26.55 21.80 -48.42
C LEU A 102 -27.47 22.73 -47.62
#